data_AF-A0A956GQL7-F1
#
_entry.id   AF-A0A956GQL7-F1
#
_cell.length_a   1.000
_cell.length_b   1.000
_cell.length_c   1.000
_cell.angle_alpha   90.00
_cell.angle_beta   90.00
_cell.angle_gamma   90.00
#
_symmetry.space_group_name_H-M   'P 1'
#
loop_
_entity.id
_entity.type
_entity.pdbx_description
1 polymer ?
#
loop_
_entity_poly.entity_id
_entity_poly.type
_entity_poly.pdbx_seq_one_letter_code
_entity_poly.pdbx_strand_id
1 'polypeptide(L)'
;RTDGVSNPCWVCHTAGLGPNTRDDVELQASYGFSEAAQVNHWTNLFVDRGPFIAATPDAEILAWVRQDDYGPLRAALAAQPGYRGWVPDLDLDRGFDDDGFARDGSGWRAVRYQPFPGAFWPGGGSTDDVFVRLPDAFQRGADGVPSRDVYRLNLALVEAAIAGVDDPATLALDREVEPIDERLLGVDLDGDGEVRAATDRIRRLPPRYAGAAAAVKVEALVLPLGTELMHSVRYLDPDEPGLRARRMKELRYMRKVEAPDAWARLRAYEHEADEKDEGRLPRYRGDALEGLVNAFGWRLQGFIEDADGRLRLQTDEEHRFCMGCHQNLGVTVDSTFALARKVPGRDGWRPQDLRGLRDRPQVGHVDGEVLTYFRRVGGGDETRSNDELIARYVRRAATAGTPPELDDVALRRAGPGGELDLVGLLAPSRARALALDKAYLAVVREQSFVRGRDAVLAPATRVQRRVDDASTGLAAAGRVYRDGRSHLRWDPAVSR
;
A
#
# COMPACT_ATOMS: atom_id res chain seq x y z
N ARG A 1 -4.58 1.87 21.62
CA ARG A 1 -5.35 2.59 22.66
C ARG A 1 -5.65 3.96 22.12
N THR A 2 -6.92 4.32 22.07
CA THR A 2 -7.40 5.58 21.53
C THR A 2 -7.48 6.66 22.61
N ASP A 3 -7.88 6.26 23.83
CA ASP A 3 -8.08 7.13 25.00
C ASP A 3 -8.99 8.34 24.69
N GLY A 4 -9.90 8.19 23.72
CA GLY A 4 -10.76 9.25 23.20
C GLY A 4 -10.02 10.40 22.48
N VAL A 5 -8.73 10.27 22.18
CA VAL A 5 -7.90 11.35 21.62
C VAL A 5 -7.15 10.94 20.36
N SER A 6 -6.53 9.76 20.38
CA SER A 6 -5.72 9.23 19.30
C SER A 6 -6.55 8.33 18.40
N ASN A 7 -6.67 8.69 17.13
CA ASN A 7 -7.35 7.90 16.14
C ASN A 7 -6.36 7.59 15.01
N PRO A 8 -5.77 6.39 14.96
CA PRO A 8 -5.08 5.88 13.78
C PRO A 8 -6.01 5.17 12.78
N CYS A 9 -7.19 4.75 13.23
CA CYS A 9 -8.16 3.97 12.45
C CYS A 9 -8.73 4.76 11.26
N TRP A 10 -8.88 6.09 11.38
CA TRP A 10 -9.49 6.93 10.35
C TRP A 10 -8.84 6.84 8.98
N VAL A 11 -7.55 6.53 8.92
CA VAL A 11 -6.84 6.52 7.65
C VAL A 11 -7.31 5.33 6.80
N CYS A 12 -7.70 4.22 7.44
CA CYS A 12 -8.19 3.00 6.77
C CYS A 12 -9.72 2.91 6.74
N HIS A 13 -10.35 3.21 7.87
CA HIS A 13 -11.78 3.05 8.06
C HIS A 13 -12.49 4.37 7.77
N THR A 14 -13.16 4.47 6.64
CA THR A 14 -13.71 5.71 6.08
C THR A 14 -14.90 5.39 5.17
N ALA A 15 -15.52 6.40 4.57
CA ALA A 15 -16.52 6.17 3.55
C ALA A 15 -15.84 5.73 2.24
N GLY A 16 -16.31 4.61 1.69
CA GLY A 16 -15.91 4.10 0.39
C GLY A 16 -16.21 5.07 -0.76
N LEU A 17 -15.52 4.85 -1.88
CA LEU A 17 -15.62 5.67 -3.08
C LEU A 17 -16.02 4.83 -4.30
N GLY A 18 -17.07 5.27 -5.00
CA GLY A 18 -17.51 4.69 -6.27
C GLY A 18 -17.89 3.20 -6.13
N PRO A 19 -17.25 2.28 -6.89
CA PRO A 19 -17.51 0.85 -6.80
C PRO A 19 -17.25 0.22 -5.43
N ASN A 20 -16.41 0.84 -4.60
CA ASN A 20 -16.24 0.45 -3.21
C ASN A 20 -17.29 1.16 -2.36
N THR A 21 -18.37 0.44 -2.00
CA THR A 21 -19.48 1.01 -1.23
C THR A 21 -19.35 0.76 0.27
N ARG A 22 -18.18 0.31 0.76
CA ARG A 22 -17.97 0.08 2.18
C ARG A 22 -17.92 1.38 2.96
N ASP A 23 -18.88 1.61 3.84
CA ASP A 23 -18.78 2.60 4.92
C ASP A 23 -18.45 1.87 6.23
N ASP A 24 -17.19 1.93 6.65
CA ASP A 24 -16.70 1.30 7.87
C ASP A 24 -16.27 2.31 8.94
N VAL A 25 -16.72 3.56 8.82
CA VAL A 25 -16.42 4.66 9.76
C VAL A 25 -16.74 4.31 11.21
N GLU A 26 -17.81 3.54 11.43
CA GLU A 26 -18.25 3.14 12.77
C GLU A 26 -17.19 2.33 13.53
N LEU A 27 -16.27 1.66 12.84
CA LEU A 27 -15.15 0.94 13.47
C LEU A 27 -14.16 1.88 14.17
N GLN A 28 -14.21 3.18 13.91
CA GLN A 28 -13.48 4.18 14.70
C GLN A 28 -14.17 4.46 16.04
N ALA A 29 -15.49 4.35 16.12
CA ALA A 29 -16.28 4.72 17.29
C ALA A 29 -16.45 3.57 18.28
N SER A 30 -16.55 2.34 17.77
CA SER A 30 -16.82 1.15 18.56
C SER A 30 -15.88 -0.01 18.24
N TYR A 31 -15.53 -0.77 19.28
CA TYR A 31 -14.85 -2.05 19.16
C TYR A 31 -15.88 -3.15 18.81
N GLY A 32 -16.50 -3.03 17.64
CA GLY A 32 -17.45 -4.00 17.09
C GLY A 32 -16.78 -5.28 16.59
N PHE A 33 -16.00 -5.94 17.45
CA PHE A 33 -15.24 -7.16 17.18
C PHE A 33 -16.04 -8.42 17.53
N SER A 34 -15.80 -9.52 16.83
CA SER A 34 -16.26 -10.84 17.27
C SER A 34 -15.57 -11.24 18.59
N GLU A 35 -16.12 -12.21 19.31
CA GLU A 35 -15.53 -12.71 20.57
C GLU A 35 -14.05 -13.09 20.40
N ALA A 36 -13.72 -13.80 19.31
CA ALA A 36 -12.35 -14.19 18.99
C ALA A 36 -11.41 -12.98 18.77
N ALA A 37 -11.93 -11.87 18.24
CA ALA A 37 -11.17 -10.65 17.95
C ALA A 37 -11.10 -9.67 19.15
N GLN A 38 -11.76 -9.96 20.27
CA GLN A 38 -11.58 -9.20 21.52
C GLN A 38 -10.20 -9.43 22.13
N VAL A 39 -9.56 -10.56 21.84
CA VAL A 39 -8.20 -10.87 22.27
C VAL A 39 -7.21 -10.52 21.16
N ASN A 40 -6.14 -9.82 21.52
CA ASN A 40 -5.08 -9.49 20.58
C ASN A 40 -4.13 -10.69 20.43
N HIS A 41 -4.20 -11.34 19.27
CA HIS A 41 -3.35 -12.48 18.91
C HIS A 41 -1.97 -12.08 18.38
N TRP A 42 -1.73 -10.79 18.13
CA TRP A 42 -0.43 -10.28 17.70
C TRP A 42 0.52 -10.11 18.89
N THR A 43 0.84 -11.23 19.56
CA THR A 43 1.60 -11.22 20.80
C THR A 43 3.05 -10.74 20.62
N ASN A 44 3.59 -10.75 19.40
CA ASN A 44 4.93 -10.23 19.11
C ASN A 44 5.07 -8.75 19.46
N LEU A 45 3.98 -7.97 19.42
CA LEU A 45 3.94 -6.57 19.87
C LEU A 45 4.34 -6.39 21.33
N PHE A 46 4.26 -7.45 22.15
CA PHE A 46 4.48 -7.37 23.59
C PHE A 46 5.75 -8.09 24.08
N VAL A 47 6.54 -8.64 23.16
CA VAL A 47 7.78 -9.36 23.49
C VAL A 47 8.94 -8.37 23.51
N ASP A 48 9.74 -8.41 24.57
CA ASP A 48 10.96 -7.62 24.68
C ASP A 48 12.09 -8.27 23.88
N ARG A 49 12.54 -7.57 22.83
CA ARG A 49 13.63 -7.99 21.94
C ARG A 49 14.94 -7.29 22.24
N GLY A 50 14.98 -6.41 23.25
CA GLY A 50 16.18 -5.68 23.67
C GLY A 50 17.42 -6.57 23.82
N PRO A 51 17.34 -7.73 24.50
CA PRO A 51 18.48 -8.65 24.62
C PRO A 51 19.01 -9.16 23.29
N PHE A 52 18.14 -9.54 22.34
CA PHE A 52 18.55 -10.01 21.01
C PHE A 52 19.16 -8.88 20.18
N ILE A 53 18.54 -7.69 20.21
CA ILE A 53 19.03 -6.49 19.51
C ILE A 53 20.42 -6.10 20.01
N ALA A 54 20.65 -6.14 21.32
CA ALA A 54 21.93 -5.82 21.93
C ALA A 54 23.01 -6.88 21.65
N ALA A 55 22.63 -8.15 21.58
CA ALA A 55 23.55 -9.25 21.31
C ALA A 55 23.96 -9.34 19.82
N THR A 56 23.13 -8.85 18.90
CA THR A 56 23.38 -8.92 17.46
C THR A 56 24.28 -7.74 17.02
N PRO A 57 25.48 -7.98 16.48
CA PRO A 57 26.36 -6.91 16.00
C PRO A 57 25.78 -6.13 14.81
N ASP A 58 26.04 -4.83 14.73
CA ASP A 58 25.63 -3.98 13.59
C ASP A 58 26.19 -4.48 12.25
N ALA A 59 27.43 -4.96 12.24
CA ALA A 59 28.06 -5.51 11.04
C ALA A 59 27.38 -6.80 10.56
N GLU A 60 26.87 -7.61 11.49
CA GLU A 60 26.16 -8.85 11.16
C GLU A 60 24.81 -8.54 10.50
N ILE A 61 24.02 -7.63 11.08
CA ILE A 61 22.72 -7.26 10.50
C ILE A 61 22.89 -6.55 9.15
N LEU A 62 23.92 -5.71 8.98
CA LEU A 62 24.21 -5.12 7.67
C LEU A 62 24.59 -6.17 6.62
N ALA A 63 25.39 -7.16 6.99
CA ALA A 63 25.71 -8.26 6.10
C ALA A 63 24.46 -9.09 5.76
N TRP A 64 23.54 -9.24 6.71
CA TRP A 64 22.26 -9.93 6.53
C TRP A 64 21.36 -9.23 5.50
N VAL A 65 21.08 -7.93 5.69
CA VAL A 65 20.12 -7.18 4.85
C VAL A 65 20.62 -6.92 3.42
N ARG A 66 21.93 -7.03 3.18
CA ARG A 66 22.55 -6.89 1.85
C ARG A 66 22.54 -8.16 1.00
N GLN A 67 22.13 -9.30 1.57
CA GLN A 67 22.02 -10.56 0.84
C GLN A 67 20.82 -10.56 -0.10
N ASP A 68 20.91 -11.33 -1.19
CA ASP A 68 19.77 -11.62 -2.06
C ASP A 68 19.07 -12.91 -1.62
N ASP A 69 17.76 -12.83 -1.43
CA ASP A 69 16.88 -13.96 -1.16
C ASP A 69 15.77 -14.10 -2.23
N TYR A 70 15.68 -13.16 -3.17
CA TYR A 70 14.69 -13.16 -4.25
C TYR A 70 15.16 -13.97 -5.47
N GLY A 71 16.42 -13.79 -5.90
CA GLY A 71 17.00 -14.61 -6.96
C GLY A 71 16.91 -16.12 -6.68
N PRO A 72 17.30 -16.59 -5.48
CA PRO A 72 17.12 -17.98 -5.07
C PRO A 72 15.67 -18.46 -5.10
N LEU A 73 14.69 -17.65 -4.65
CA LEU A 73 13.26 -17.99 -4.72
C LEU A 73 12.81 -18.24 -6.17
N ARG A 74 13.14 -17.30 -7.07
CA ARG A 74 12.82 -17.42 -8.50
C ARG A 74 13.35 -18.70 -9.09
N ALA A 75 14.63 -18.99 -8.85
CA ALA A 75 15.29 -20.20 -9.36
C ALA A 75 14.64 -21.47 -8.80
N ALA A 76 14.33 -21.51 -7.51
CA ALA A 76 13.71 -22.66 -6.86
C ALA A 76 12.31 -22.94 -7.41
N LEU A 77 11.46 -21.91 -7.56
CA LEU A 77 10.09 -22.09 -8.06
C LEU A 77 10.05 -22.42 -9.56
N ALA A 78 10.92 -21.81 -10.37
CA ALA A 78 11.02 -22.13 -11.79
C ALA A 78 11.48 -23.58 -12.03
N ALA A 79 12.29 -24.13 -11.13
CA ALA A 79 12.77 -25.51 -11.20
C ALA A 79 11.79 -26.54 -10.63
N GLN A 80 10.71 -26.13 -9.96
CA GLN A 80 9.77 -27.02 -9.27
C GLN A 80 8.69 -27.55 -10.23
N PRO A 81 8.73 -28.83 -10.66
CA PRO A 81 7.75 -29.34 -11.61
C PRO A 81 6.36 -29.41 -10.97
N GLY A 82 5.34 -28.96 -11.71
CA GLY A 82 3.94 -29.02 -11.27
C GLY A 82 3.57 -28.04 -10.14
N TYR A 83 4.41 -27.05 -9.85
CA TYR A 83 4.02 -25.95 -8.96
C TYR A 83 2.82 -25.19 -9.55
N ARG A 84 1.74 -25.04 -8.77
CA ARG A 84 0.46 -24.46 -9.22
C ARG A 84 0.29 -22.98 -8.84
N GLY A 85 1.18 -22.45 -7.99
CA GLY A 85 1.19 -21.04 -7.61
C GLY A 85 1.84 -20.15 -8.66
N TRP A 86 1.97 -18.87 -8.32
CA TRP A 86 2.70 -17.90 -9.12
C TRP A 86 4.20 -18.10 -9.00
N VAL A 87 4.87 -18.23 -10.15
CA VAL A 87 6.32 -18.26 -10.26
C VAL A 87 6.79 -16.83 -10.56
N PRO A 88 7.56 -16.17 -9.67
CA PRO A 88 8.02 -14.82 -9.91
C PRO A 88 8.93 -14.74 -11.14
N ASP A 89 8.53 -13.94 -12.11
CA ASP A 89 9.21 -13.81 -13.40
C ASP A 89 9.98 -12.50 -13.55
N LEU A 90 9.67 -11.46 -12.76
CA LEU A 90 10.40 -10.18 -12.75
C LEU A 90 11.86 -10.36 -12.28
N ASP A 91 12.81 -10.03 -13.14
CA ASP A 91 14.23 -9.98 -12.82
C ASP A 91 14.64 -8.59 -12.33
N LEU A 92 14.71 -8.43 -11.00
CA LEU A 92 15.09 -7.15 -10.39
C LEU A 92 16.56 -6.79 -10.60
N ASP A 93 17.45 -7.76 -10.80
CA ASP A 93 18.88 -7.51 -11.04
C ASP A 93 19.12 -6.93 -12.44
N ARG A 94 18.25 -7.25 -13.42
CA ARG A 94 18.27 -6.60 -14.74
C ARG A 94 17.83 -5.14 -14.70
N GLY A 95 17.12 -4.73 -13.66
CA GLY A 95 16.67 -3.36 -13.44
C GLY A 95 15.60 -2.88 -14.43
N PHE A 96 15.36 -1.57 -14.42
CA PHE A 96 14.31 -0.89 -15.17
C PHE A 96 14.91 0.12 -16.15
N ASP A 97 14.20 0.37 -17.24
CA ASP A 97 14.54 1.46 -18.16
C ASP A 97 14.01 2.81 -17.69
N ASP A 98 14.34 3.86 -18.44
CA ASP A 98 14.04 5.25 -18.06
C ASP A 98 12.54 5.57 -18.03
N ASP A 99 11.69 4.68 -18.57
CA ASP A 99 10.24 4.78 -18.48
C ASP A 99 9.65 3.79 -17.48
N GLY A 100 10.50 3.16 -16.67
CA GLY A 100 10.12 2.26 -15.59
C GLY A 100 9.74 0.85 -16.03
N PHE A 101 9.91 0.47 -17.30
CA PHE A 101 9.66 -0.91 -17.73
C PHE A 101 10.81 -1.81 -17.33
N ALA A 102 10.49 -3.02 -16.89
CA ALA A 102 11.48 -4.03 -16.58
C ALA A 102 12.31 -4.37 -17.82
N ARG A 103 13.64 -4.37 -17.69
CA ARG A 103 14.57 -4.65 -18.80
C ARG A 103 14.58 -6.12 -19.19
N ASP A 104 13.84 -6.98 -18.49
CA ASP A 104 13.76 -8.41 -18.70
C ASP A 104 12.76 -8.84 -19.77
N GLY A 105 11.91 -7.92 -20.25
CA GLY A 105 10.86 -8.21 -21.22
C GLY A 105 9.60 -8.83 -20.63
N SER A 106 9.48 -8.90 -19.30
CA SER A 106 8.32 -9.46 -18.59
C SER A 106 7.03 -8.64 -18.71
N GLY A 107 7.12 -7.40 -19.18
CA GLY A 107 6.02 -6.44 -19.20
C GLY A 107 5.71 -5.80 -17.85
N TRP A 108 6.44 -6.11 -16.78
CA TRP A 108 6.31 -5.40 -15.50
C TRP A 108 6.77 -3.95 -15.63
N ARG A 109 6.08 -3.06 -14.92
CA ARG A 109 6.45 -1.65 -14.82
C ARG A 109 6.46 -1.19 -13.38
N ALA A 110 7.52 -0.48 -12.99
CA ALA A 110 7.69 0.04 -11.64
C ALA A 110 6.78 1.24 -11.38
N VAL A 111 6.24 1.32 -10.17
CA VAL A 111 5.35 2.38 -9.72
C VAL A 111 6.01 3.14 -8.57
N ARG A 112 6.12 4.47 -8.71
CA ARG A 112 6.50 5.37 -7.64
C ARG A 112 5.27 6.09 -7.09
N TYR A 113 5.13 6.12 -5.77
CA TYR A 113 3.96 6.59 -5.05
C TYR A 113 4.34 7.21 -3.71
N GLN A 114 3.45 8.02 -3.12
CA GLN A 114 3.57 8.40 -1.72
C GLN A 114 3.03 7.24 -0.84
N PRO A 115 3.85 6.66 0.06
CA PRO A 115 3.42 5.54 0.89
C PRO A 115 2.19 5.89 1.73
N PHE A 116 1.32 4.90 1.95
CA PHE A 116 0.13 5.06 2.77
C PHE A 116 0.51 5.23 4.26
N PRO A 117 -0.14 6.12 5.04
CA PRO A 117 0.25 6.34 6.43
C PRO A 117 0.12 5.09 7.29
N GLY A 118 1.10 4.87 8.16
CA GLY A 118 1.19 3.63 8.96
C GLY A 118 1.58 2.38 8.15
N ALA A 119 1.79 2.50 6.83
CA ALA A 119 2.27 1.40 5.98
C ALA A 119 3.69 1.68 5.48
N PHE A 120 4.60 0.73 5.70
CA PHE A 120 5.96 0.65 5.13
C PHE A 120 6.78 1.96 5.15
N TRP A 121 6.56 2.81 6.16
CA TRP A 121 7.42 3.96 6.40
C TRP A 121 8.78 3.48 6.92
N PRO A 122 9.91 4.02 6.42
CA PRO A 122 11.23 3.63 6.90
C PRO A 122 11.39 3.75 8.41
N GLY A 123 10.78 4.77 9.03
CA GLY A 123 10.77 4.93 10.49
C GLY A 123 10.13 3.78 11.27
N GLY A 124 9.26 2.99 10.62
CA GLY A 124 8.62 1.77 11.14
C GLY A 124 9.38 0.48 10.82
N GLY A 125 10.50 0.55 10.10
CA GLY A 125 11.42 -0.57 9.92
C GLY A 125 11.37 -1.23 8.56
N SER A 126 10.56 -0.74 7.62
CA SER A 126 10.45 -1.35 6.29
C SER A 126 10.47 -0.28 5.19
N THR A 127 10.95 -0.68 4.02
CA THR A 127 10.71 0.00 2.74
C THR A 127 9.94 -0.95 1.83
N ASP A 128 9.35 -0.43 0.76
CA ASP A 128 8.59 -1.23 -0.19
C ASP A 128 8.77 -0.74 -1.64
N ASP A 129 8.40 -1.61 -2.58
CA ASP A 129 8.26 -1.29 -4.00
C ASP A 129 7.02 -1.99 -4.56
N VAL A 130 6.35 -1.35 -5.52
CA VAL A 130 5.21 -1.94 -6.24
C VAL A 130 5.47 -1.92 -7.75
N PHE A 131 5.09 -3.02 -8.39
CA PHE A 131 5.16 -3.21 -9.84
C PHE A 131 3.79 -3.63 -10.35
N VAL A 132 3.43 -3.18 -11.55
CA VAL A 132 2.17 -3.51 -12.22
C VAL A 132 2.44 -4.14 -13.58
N ARG A 133 1.61 -5.12 -13.95
CA ARG A 133 1.57 -5.68 -15.30
C ARG A 133 0.12 -5.85 -15.75
N LEU A 134 -0.19 -5.43 -16.98
CA LEU A 134 -1.46 -5.73 -17.63
C LEU A 134 -1.35 -6.99 -18.50
N PRO A 135 -2.46 -7.69 -18.77
CA PRO A 135 -2.46 -8.86 -19.65
C PRO A 135 -1.85 -8.58 -21.02
N ASP A 136 -1.34 -9.61 -21.68
CA ASP A 136 -0.65 -9.53 -22.98
C ASP A 136 -1.45 -8.77 -24.07
N ALA A 137 -2.79 -8.88 -24.08
CA ALA A 137 -3.66 -8.14 -25.01
C ALA A 137 -3.55 -6.60 -24.86
N PHE A 138 -3.23 -6.10 -23.67
CA PHE A 138 -3.03 -4.66 -23.43
C PHE A 138 -1.66 -4.16 -23.93
N GLN A 139 -0.77 -5.09 -24.27
CA GLN A 139 0.61 -4.81 -24.71
C GLN A 139 0.76 -4.91 -26.23
N ARG A 140 -0.33 -5.15 -26.96
CA ARG A 140 -0.33 -5.44 -28.40
C ARG A 140 -1.22 -4.49 -29.18
N GLY A 141 -0.79 -4.14 -30.39
CA GLY A 141 -1.60 -3.46 -31.39
C GLY A 141 -2.83 -4.28 -31.80
N ALA A 142 -3.73 -3.66 -32.57
CA ALA A 142 -4.93 -4.35 -33.09
C ALA A 142 -4.60 -5.51 -34.04
N ASP A 143 -3.40 -5.50 -34.62
CA ASP A 143 -2.81 -6.56 -35.43
C ASP A 143 -2.20 -7.71 -34.62
N GLY A 144 -2.21 -7.61 -33.28
CA GLY A 144 -1.61 -8.59 -32.37
C GLY A 144 -0.09 -8.46 -32.21
N VAL A 145 0.55 -7.45 -32.80
CA VAL A 145 2.00 -7.23 -32.68
C VAL A 145 2.29 -6.49 -31.36
N PRO A 146 3.33 -6.87 -30.58
CA PRO A 146 3.71 -6.12 -29.39
C PRO A 146 3.97 -4.65 -29.71
N SER A 147 3.36 -3.75 -28.95
CA SER A 147 3.49 -2.31 -29.14
C SER A 147 3.64 -1.61 -27.80
N ARG A 148 4.83 -1.02 -27.60
CA ARG A 148 5.14 -0.28 -26.37
C ARG A 148 4.27 0.96 -26.21
N ASP A 149 3.91 1.63 -27.30
CA ASP A 149 3.06 2.82 -27.24
C ASP A 149 1.61 2.47 -26.89
N VAL A 150 1.09 1.34 -27.39
CA VAL A 150 -0.21 0.81 -26.95
C VAL A 150 -0.16 0.44 -25.47
N TYR A 151 0.93 -0.19 -25.01
CA TYR A 151 1.04 -0.56 -23.61
C TYR A 151 1.12 0.67 -22.69
N ARG A 152 1.92 1.69 -23.05
CA ARG A 152 1.97 2.98 -22.33
C ARG A 152 0.60 3.63 -22.27
N LEU A 153 -0.12 3.70 -23.40
CA LEU A 153 -1.46 4.25 -23.45
C LEU A 153 -2.42 3.50 -22.52
N ASN A 154 -2.44 2.17 -22.58
CA ASN A 154 -3.32 1.37 -21.72
C ASN A 154 -2.97 1.50 -20.22
N LEU A 155 -1.69 1.62 -19.88
CA LEU A 155 -1.25 1.91 -18.50
C LEU A 155 -1.65 3.33 -18.06
N ALA A 156 -1.57 4.32 -18.94
CA ALA A 156 -2.03 5.69 -18.66
C ALA A 156 -3.55 5.75 -18.45
N LEU A 157 -4.33 4.97 -19.23
CA LEU A 157 -5.77 4.81 -19.01
C LEU A 157 -6.08 4.17 -17.66
N VAL A 158 -5.31 3.15 -17.24
CA VAL A 158 -5.41 2.54 -15.91
C VAL A 158 -5.06 3.56 -14.82
N GLU A 159 -3.97 4.30 -14.99
CA GLU A 159 -3.58 5.36 -14.06
C GLU A 159 -4.69 6.41 -13.91
N ALA A 160 -5.25 6.90 -15.02
CA ALA A 160 -6.35 7.86 -14.98
C ALA A 160 -7.61 7.28 -14.31
N ALA A 161 -7.97 6.04 -14.65
CA ALA A 161 -9.14 5.38 -14.06
C ALA A 161 -9.01 5.16 -12.54
N ILE A 162 -7.80 4.88 -12.03
CA ILE A 162 -7.58 4.54 -10.62
C ILE A 162 -7.16 5.75 -9.79
N ALA A 163 -6.26 6.59 -10.29
CA ALA A 163 -5.63 7.68 -9.53
C ALA A 163 -6.14 9.07 -9.90
N GLY A 164 -6.92 9.19 -10.98
CA GLY A 164 -7.28 10.49 -11.54
C GLY A 164 -8.54 11.15 -10.97
N VAL A 165 -9.23 10.51 -10.03
CA VAL A 165 -10.40 11.12 -9.37
C VAL A 165 -9.93 12.29 -8.50
N ASP A 166 -10.24 13.51 -8.94
CA ASP A 166 -9.92 14.76 -8.25
C ASP A 166 -11.07 15.23 -7.36
N ASP A 167 -12.32 14.95 -7.77
CA ASP A 167 -13.52 15.23 -6.99
C ASP A 167 -14.27 13.93 -6.68
N PRO A 168 -14.27 13.46 -5.41
CA PRO A 168 -14.98 12.25 -5.01
C PRO A 168 -16.50 12.31 -5.19
N ALA A 169 -17.11 13.51 -5.21
CA ALA A 169 -18.55 13.67 -5.32
C ALA A 169 -19.05 13.52 -6.76
N THR A 170 -18.29 14.06 -7.71
CA THR A 170 -18.64 14.00 -9.15
C THR A 170 -17.89 12.92 -9.90
N LEU A 171 -16.86 12.33 -9.30
CA LEU A 171 -15.85 11.48 -9.94
C LEU A 171 -15.19 12.18 -11.13
N ALA A 172 -15.10 13.51 -11.09
CA ALA A 172 -14.41 14.27 -12.11
C ALA A 172 -12.94 13.83 -12.19
N LEU A 173 -12.50 13.63 -13.42
CA LEU A 173 -11.17 13.15 -13.76
C LEU A 173 -10.31 14.31 -14.24
N ASP A 174 -9.15 14.49 -13.63
CA ASP A 174 -8.10 15.34 -14.19
C ASP A 174 -6.74 14.78 -13.80
N ARG A 175 -6.08 14.10 -14.74
CA ARG A 175 -4.84 13.37 -14.44
C ARG A 175 -3.72 13.70 -15.42
N GLU A 176 -2.64 14.24 -14.88
CA GLU A 176 -1.35 14.24 -15.58
C GLU A 176 -0.81 12.80 -15.70
N VAL A 177 -0.49 12.40 -16.91
CA VAL A 177 0.09 11.10 -17.29
C VAL A 177 1.38 11.32 -18.08
N GLU A 178 2.13 10.26 -18.36
CA GLU A 178 3.23 10.38 -19.32
C GLU A 178 2.69 10.75 -20.71
N PRO A 179 3.52 11.34 -21.61
CA PRO A 179 3.08 11.62 -22.97
C PRO A 179 2.56 10.37 -23.69
N ILE A 180 1.32 10.42 -24.18
CA ILE A 180 0.61 9.35 -24.90
C ILE A 180 0.05 9.83 -26.24
N ASP A 181 -0.11 8.90 -27.18
CA ASP A 181 -0.65 9.16 -28.51
C ASP A 181 -2.15 8.79 -28.57
N GLU A 182 -3.01 9.80 -28.61
CA GLU A 182 -4.46 9.64 -28.64
C GLU A 182 -4.96 9.04 -29.97
N ARG A 183 -4.18 9.16 -31.04
CA ARG A 183 -4.54 8.63 -32.36
C ARG A 183 -4.63 7.10 -32.34
N LEU A 184 -3.97 6.45 -31.38
CA LEU A 184 -4.07 5.01 -31.14
C LEU A 184 -5.47 4.57 -30.68
N LEU A 185 -6.29 5.51 -30.16
CA LEU A 185 -7.70 5.30 -29.79
C LEU A 185 -8.66 6.06 -30.71
N GLY A 186 -8.22 7.16 -31.31
CA GLY A 186 -9.09 8.10 -32.01
C GLY A 186 -10.04 8.86 -31.07
N VAL A 187 -9.63 9.05 -29.81
CA VAL A 187 -10.42 9.72 -28.77
C VAL A 187 -9.60 10.87 -28.20
N ASP A 188 -10.19 12.06 -28.16
CA ASP A 188 -9.66 13.24 -27.46
C ASP A 188 -9.80 13.00 -25.93
N LEU A 189 -8.70 12.65 -25.28
CA LEU A 189 -8.63 12.27 -23.87
C LEU A 189 -8.54 13.48 -22.94
N ASP A 190 -7.91 14.58 -23.37
CA ASP A 190 -7.73 15.80 -22.57
C ASP A 190 -8.88 16.82 -22.70
N GLY A 191 -9.74 16.65 -23.70
CA GLY A 191 -10.96 17.43 -23.92
C GLY A 191 -10.76 18.74 -24.67
N ASP A 192 -9.63 18.93 -25.37
CA ASP A 192 -9.35 20.20 -26.05
C ASP A 192 -9.95 20.32 -27.47
N GLY A 193 -10.58 19.25 -27.97
CA GLY A 193 -11.24 19.20 -29.27
C GLY A 193 -10.38 18.64 -30.40
N GLU A 194 -9.12 18.29 -30.15
CA GLU A 194 -8.21 17.67 -31.13
C GLU A 194 -7.77 16.28 -30.67
N VAL A 195 -7.40 15.41 -31.62
CA VAL A 195 -6.76 14.11 -31.32
C VAL A 195 -5.28 14.24 -31.69
N ARG A 196 -4.40 14.20 -30.69
CA ARG A 196 -2.97 14.52 -30.87
C ARG A 196 -2.06 13.31 -30.72
N ALA A 197 -0.86 13.44 -31.30
CA ALA A 197 0.21 12.46 -31.19
C ALA A 197 0.89 12.44 -29.81
N ALA A 198 0.69 13.48 -29.01
CA ALA A 198 1.25 13.65 -27.69
C ALA A 198 0.29 14.49 -26.84
N THR A 199 -0.33 13.86 -25.85
CA THR A 199 -0.99 14.52 -24.72
C THR A 199 -0.41 13.97 -23.42
N ASP A 200 -0.29 14.80 -22.40
CA ASP A 200 0.17 14.42 -21.05
C ASP A 200 -0.96 14.51 -20.02
N ARG A 201 -2.22 14.65 -20.46
CA ARG A 201 -3.36 14.80 -19.58
C ARG A 201 -4.54 13.95 -20.03
N ILE A 202 -5.25 13.38 -19.08
CA ILE A 202 -6.51 12.66 -19.32
C ILE A 202 -7.58 13.29 -18.43
N ARG A 203 -8.62 13.82 -19.07
CA ARG A 203 -9.82 14.37 -18.41
C ARG A 203 -11.07 13.54 -18.67
N ARG A 204 -11.02 12.63 -19.64
CA ARG A 204 -12.13 11.74 -19.99
C ARG A 204 -11.62 10.33 -20.22
N LEU A 205 -12.28 9.35 -19.62
CA LEU A 205 -12.01 7.94 -19.90
C LEU A 205 -12.69 7.56 -21.22
N PRO A 206 -11.97 6.90 -22.15
CA PRO A 206 -12.59 6.33 -23.33
C PRO A 206 -13.48 5.15 -22.93
N PRO A 207 -14.41 4.69 -23.77
CA PRO A 207 -15.26 3.55 -23.43
C PRO A 207 -14.48 2.23 -23.31
N ARG A 208 -13.34 2.11 -24.00
CA ARG A 208 -12.55 0.87 -24.12
C ARG A 208 -11.05 1.14 -24.24
N TYR A 209 -10.26 0.11 -23.97
CA TYR A 209 -8.80 0.14 -24.10
C TYR A 209 -8.33 0.09 -25.57
N ALA A 210 -7.05 0.37 -25.80
CA ALA A 210 -6.45 0.41 -27.13
C ALA A 210 -5.92 -0.98 -27.58
N GLY A 211 -5.73 -1.13 -28.88
CA GLY A 211 -5.09 -2.30 -29.48
C GLY A 211 -5.89 -3.59 -29.32
N ALA A 212 -5.22 -4.71 -29.04
CA ALA A 212 -5.88 -6.01 -28.88
C ALA A 212 -6.81 -6.08 -27.64
N ALA A 213 -6.73 -5.11 -26.73
CA ALA A 213 -7.64 -4.96 -25.59
C ALA A 213 -8.93 -4.17 -25.91
N ALA A 214 -9.22 -3.82 -27.17
CA ALA A 214 -10.37 -3.00 -27.58
C ALA A 214 -11.77 -3.61 -27.33
N ALA A 215 -11.86 -4.84 -26.80
CA ALA A 215 -13.11 -5.41 -26.30
C ALA A 215 -13.35 -5.12 -24.81
N VAL A 216 -12.31 -4.71 -24.07
CA VAL A 216 -12.36 -4.49 -22.62
C VAL A 216 -12.80 -3.05 -22.34
N LYS A 217 -13.80 -2.90 -21.46
CA LYS A 217 -14.32 -1.61 -21.02
C LYS A 217 -13.33 -0.94 -20.05
N VAL A 218 -13.16 0.37 -20.18
CA VAL A 218 -12.50 1.18 -19.15
C VAL A 218 -13.53 1.56 -18.09
N GLU A 219 -13.25 1.24 -16.84
CA GLU A 219 -14.12 1.53 -15.71
C GLU A 219 -13.36 2.36 -14.68
N ALA A 220 -13.92 3.51 -14.30
CA ALA A 220 -13.35 4.32 -13.23
C ALA A 220 -13.29 3.49 -11.93
N LEU A 221 -12.18 3.61 -11.21
CA LEU A 221 -11.92 2.96 -9.92
C LEU A 221 -11.95 1.42 -9.94
N VAL A 222 -11.76 0.79 -11.11
CA VAL A 222 -11.71 -0.67 -11.28
C VAL A 222 -10.54 -1.05 -12.19
N LEU A 223 -9.64 -1.91 -11.72
CA LEU A 223 -8.56 -2.44 -12.57
C LEU A 223 -9.12 -3.48 -13.55
N PRO A 224 -8.56 -3.59 -14.77
CA PRO A 224 -9.02 -4.57 -15.74
C PRO A 224 -8.72 -6.00 -15.27
N LEU A 225 -9.56 -6.94 -15.72
CA LEU A 225 -9.37 -8.37 -15.45
C LEU A 225 -7.97 -8.82 -15.92
N GLY A 226 -7.30 -9.61 -15.08
CA GLY A 226 -5.97 -10.12 -15.34
C GLY A 226 -4.83 -9.17 -14.97
N THR A 227 -5.11 -7.97 -14.46
CA THR A 227 -4.08 -7.09 -13.87
C THR A 227 -3.31 -7.83 -12.80
N GLU A 228 -1.98 -7.69 -12.82
CA GLU A 228 -1.07 -8.25 -11.83
C GLU A 228 -0.35 -7.12 -11.07
N LEU A 229 -0.18 -7.32 -9.77
CA LEU A 229 0.58 -6.45 -8.88
C LEU A 229 1.61 -7.29 -8.13
N MET A 230 2.85 -6.82 -8.10
CA MET A 230 3.92 -7.39 -7.28
C MET A 230 4.37 -6.33 -6.28
N HIS A 231 4.49 -6.71 -5.01
CA HIS A 231 4.85 -5.83 -3.91
C HIS A 231 5.93 -6.50 -3.08
N SER A 232 7.13 -5.91 -3.03
CA SER A 232 8.20 -6.36 -2.15
C SER A 232 8.25 -5.50 -0.90
N VAL A 233 8.27 -6.12 0.27
CA VAL A 233 8.57 -5.47 1.56
C VAL A 233 10.01 -5.80 1.91
N ARG A 234 10.81 -4.81 2.26
CA ARG A 234 12.27 -4.94 2.42
C ARG A 234 12.73 -4.43 3.78
N TYR A 235 13.89 -4.92 4.19
CA TYR A 235 14.68 -4.36 5.28
C TYR A 235 15.19 -2.95 4.96
N LEU A 236 15.79 -2.32 5.96
CA LEU A 236 16.49 -1.06 5.79
C LEU A 236 17.98 -1.29 5.51
N ASP A 237 18.55 -0.51 4.59
CA ASP A 237 20.00 -0.32 4.53
C ASP A 237 20.29 1.16 4.76
N PRO A 238 20.69 1.57 5.97
CA PRO A 238 20.88 2.98 6.30
C PRO A 238 22.08 3.61 5.60
N ASP A 239 22.94 2.80 4.96
CA ASP A 239 24.07 3.30 4.19
C ASP A 239 23.71 3.47 2.69
N GLU A 240 22.50 3.05 2.27
CA GLU A 240 21.96 3.27 0.92
C GLU A 240 21.08 4.53 0.88
N PRO A 241 21.19 5.38 -0.16
CA PRO A 241 20.45 6.65 -0.22
C PRO A 241 18.92 6.53 -0.12
N GLY A 242 18.34 5.43 -0.61
CA GLY A 242 16.90 5.15 -0.55
C GLY A 242 16.48 4.32 0.66
N LEU A 243 17.40 4.01 1.57
CA LEU A 243 17.21 3.13 2.73
C LEU A 243 16.80 1.69 2.39
N ARG A 244 16.82 1.31 1.12
CA ARG A 244 16.25 0.04 0.65
C ARG A 244 17.31 -1.05 0.64
N ALA A 245 17.08 -2.10 1.42
CA ALA A 245 17.92 -3.29 1.43
C ALA A 245 17.70 -4.20 0.21
N ARG A 246 18.71 -5.03 -0.11
CA ARG A 246 18.60 -6.06 -1.16
C ARG A 246 17.67 -7.21 -0.73
N ARG A 247 17.78 -7.61 0.54
CA ARG A 247 16.97 -8.67 1.15
C ARG A 247 15.52 -8.27 1.30
N MET A 248 14.60 -9.15 0.92
CA MET A 248 13.17 -8.98 1.15
C MET A 248 12.79 -9.56 2.52
N LYS A 249 11.82 -8.92 3.16
CA LYS A 249 11.08 -9.50 4.29
C LYS A 249 9.95 -10.38 3.76
N GLU A 250 9.25 -9.84 2.77
CA GLU A 250 8.10 -10.47 2.15
C GLU A 250 8.03 -10.12 0.66
N LEU A 251 7.52 -11.06 -0.13
CA LEU A 251 7.10 -10.83 -1.51
C LEU A 251 5.61 -11.14 -1.61
N ARG A 252 4.83 -10.18 -2.09
CA ARG A 252 3.38 -10.30 -2.20
C ARG A 252 2.99 -10.12 -3.66
N TYR A 253 2.13 -11.01 -4.14
CA TYR A 253 1.62 -11.01 -5.49
C TYR A 253 0.10 -10.98 -5.46
N MET A 254 -0.49 -10.18 -6.35
CA MET A 254 -1.92 -10.14 -6.55
C MET A 254 -2.24 -10.24 -8.04
N ARG A 255 -3.28 -10.98 -8.38
CA ARG A 255 -3.85 -11.00 -9.74
C ARG A 255 -5.36 -10.87 -9.68
N LYS A 256 -5.92 -10.01 -10.53
CA LYS A 256 -7.36 -9.92 -10.70
C LYS A 256 -7.84 -11.09 -11.56
N VAL A 257 -8.50 -12.05 -10.94
CA VAL A 257 -8.95 -13.30 -11.57
C VAL A 257 -10.45 -13.30 -11.87
N GLU A 258 -11.21 -12.40 -11.23
CA GLU A 258 -12.64 -12.22 -11.47
C GLU A 258 -12.98 -10.71 -11.54
N ALA A 259 -14.04 -10.37 -12.25
CA ALA A 259 -14.55 -9.01 -12.38
C ALA A 259 -16.04 -9.00 -11.99
N PRO A 260 -16.35 -9.04 -10.68
CA PRO A 260 -17.73 -9.02 -10.22
C PRO A 260 -18.42 -7.72 -10.66
N ASP A 261 -19.66 -7.86 -11.13
CA ASP A 261 -20.49 -6.71 -11.45
C ASP A 261 -20.95 -5.96 -10.17
N ALA A 262 -21.69 -4.87 -10.36
CA ALA A 262 -22.17 -4.07 -9.24
C ALA A 262 -23.05 -4.87 -8.25
N TRP A 263 -23.87 -5.80 -8.74
CA TRP A 263 -24.74 -6.62 -7.90
C TRP A 263 -23.96 -7.64 -7.09
N ALA A 264 -23.00 -8.32 -7.71
CA ALA A 264 -22.11 -9.27 -7.04
C ALA A 264 -21.27 -8.58 -5.95
N ARG A 265 -20.78 -7.35 -6.21
CA ARG A 265 -20.06 -6.55 -5.20
C ARG A 265 -20.97 -6.17 -4.02
N LEU A 266 -22.18 -5.68 -4.29
CA LEU A 266 -23.14 -5.35 -3.23
C LEU A 266 -23.47 -6.59 -2.37
N ARG A 267 -23.75 -7.72 -3.02
CA ARG A 267 -24.01 -9.00 -2.36
C ARG A 267 -22.84 -9.50 -1.53
N ALA A 268 -21.60 -9.25 -1.96
CA ALA A 268 -20.42 -9.58 -1.16
C ALA A 268 -20.37 -8.77 0.14
N TYR A 269 -20.70 -7.47 0.10
CA TYR A 269 -20.77 -6.64 1.30
C TYR A 269 -21.89 -7.07 2.26
N GLU A 270 -23.08 -7.36 1.73
CA GLU A 270 -24.22 -7.87 2.52
C GLU A 270 -23.86 -9.20 3.19
N HIS A 271 -23.26 -10.12 2.45
CA HIS A 271 -22.88 -11.42 2.98
C HIS A 271 -21.83 -11.32 4.10
N GLU A 272 -20.83 -10.45 3.95
CA GLU A 272 -19.84 -10.22 5.01
C GLU A 272 -20.48 -9.61 6.27
N ALA A 273 -21.45 -8.70 6.10
CA ALA A 273 -22.19 -8.13 7.22
C ALA A 273 -22.99 -9.21 7.96
N ASP A 274 -23.71 -10.06 7.23
CA ASP A 274 -24.44 -11.20 7.79
C ASP A 274 -23.50 -12.17 8.52
N GLU A 275 -22.37 -12.54 7.92
CA GLU A 275 -21.37 -13.42 8.55
C GLU A 275 -20.83 -12.82 9.84
N LYS A 276 -20.60 -11.50 9.87
CA LYS A 276 -20.14 -10.78 11.06
C LYS A 276 -21.20 -10.82 12.17
N ASP A 277 -22.47 -10.58 11.83
CA ASP A 277 -23.58 -10.62 12.78
C ASP A 277 -23.81 -12.04 13.33
N GLU A 278 -23.55 -13.07 12.52
CA GLU A 278 -23.54 -14.48 12.93
C GLU A 278 -22.27 -14.88 13.74
N GLY A 279 -21.31 -13.97 13.93
CA GLY A 279 -20.06 -14.23 14.63
C GLY A 279 -19.08 -15.14 13.87
N ARG A 280 -19.27 -15.29 12.56
CA ARG A 280 -18.43 -16.15 11.71
C ARG A 280 -17.12 -15.45 11.38
N LEU A 281 -16.05 -16.25 11.30
CA LEU A 281 -14.77 -15.77 10.81
C LEU A 281 -14.77 -15.69 9.28
N PRO A 282 -14.11 -14.69 8.68
CA PRO A 282 -13.98 -14.59 7.23
C PRO A 282 -13.41 -15.86 6.61
N ARG A 283 -13.98 -16.28 5.47
CA ARG A 283 -13.48 -17.42 4.69
C ARG A 283 -13.10 -16.95 3.29
N TYR A 284 -11.99 -17.49 2.81
CA TYR A 284 -11.44 -17.17 1.49
C TYR A 284 -11.38 -18.44 0.65
N ARG A 285 -11.58 -18.30 -0.65
CA ARG A 285 -11.40 -19.43 -1.59
C ARG A 285 -9.90 -19.61 -1.88
N GLY A 286 -9.50 -20.85 -2.17
CA GLY A 286 -8.10 -21.19 -2.45
C GLY A 286 -7.35 -21.63 -1.19
N ASP A 287 -6.02 -21.61 -1.28
CA ASP A 287 -5.08 -21.93 -0.21
C ASP A 287 -3.80 -21.09 -0.40
N ALA A 288 -2.83 -21.18 0.52
CA ALA A 288 -1.58 -20.44 0.36
C ALA A 288 -0.75 -20.83 -0.88
N LEU A 289 -0.88 -22.08 -1.37
CA LEU A 289 -0.10 -22.60 -2.51
C LEU A 289 -0.58 -22.03 -3.85
N GLU A 290 -1.89 -21.85 -4.03
CA GLU A 290 -2.45 -21.25 -5.24
C GLU A 290 -2.80 -19.77 -5.06
N GLY A 291 -2.92 -19.33 -3.81
CA GLY A 291 -3.32 -17.99 -3.38
C GLY A 291 -4.79 -17.93 -2.91
N LEU A 292 -5.04 -17.09 -1.91
CA LEU A 292 -6.40 -16.82 -1.41
C LEU A 292 -7.11 -15.78 -2.28
N VAL A 293 -8.40 -16.02 -2.56
CA VAL A 293 -9.23 -15.14 -3.39
C VAL A 293 -10.25 -14.39 -2.52
N ASN A 294 -10.24 -13.06 -2.62
CA ASN A 294 -11.22 -12.19 -1.96
C ASN A 294 -12.57 -12.22 -2.70
N ALA A 295 -13.60 -11.62 -2.09
CA ALA A 295 -14.93 -11.55 -2.71
C ALA A 295 -15.01 -10.60 -3.93
N PHE A 296 -13.98 -9.76 -4.13
CA PHE A 296 -13.91 -8.73 -5.18
C PHE A 296 -13.07 -9.16 -6.39
N GLY A 297 -12.66 -10.43 -6.43
CA GLY A 297 -12.00 -11.05 -7.59
C GLY A 297 -10.48 -10.98 -7.62
N TRP A 298 -9.84 -10.58 -6.52
CA TRP A 298 -8.38 -10.61 -6.38
C TRP A 298 -7.92 -11.90 -5.75
N ARG A 299 -6.96 -12.56 -6.41
CA ARG A 299 -6.17 -13.66 -5.86
C ARG A 299 -4.86 -13.10 -5.33
N LEU A 300 -4.50 -13.44 -4.10
CA LEU A 300 -3.29 -12.99 -3.43
C LEU A 300 -2.41 -14.19 -3.10
N GLN A 301 -1.10 -14.07 -3.30
CA GLN A 301 -0.09 -15.04 -2.89
C GLN A 301 1.09 -14.33 -2.20
N GLY A 302 1.63 -14.93 -1.13
CA GLY A 302 2.63 -14.32 -0.28
C GLY A 302 3.79 -15.26 0.00
N PHE A 303 4.99 -14.69 0.03
CA PHE A 303 6.23 -15.34 0.44
C PHE A 303 6.83 -14.53 1.59
N ILE A 304 7.48 -15.22 2.53
CA ILE A 304 8.10 -14.65 3.72
C ILE A 304 9.36 -15.45 4.07
N GLU A 305 10.30 -14.85 4.78
CA GLU A 305 11.55 -15.52 5.14
C GLU A 305 11.34 -16.77 6.02
N ASP A 306 12.07 -17.85 5.72
CA ASP A 306 12.28 -18.97 6.62
C ASP A 306 13.35 -18.65 7.69
N ALA A 307 13.59 -19.58 8.62
CA ALA A 307 14.52 -19.37 9.73
C ALA A 307 15.98 -19.15 9.27
N ASP A 308 16.33 -19.55 8.04
CA ASP A 308 17.64 -19.38 7.43
C ASP A 308 17.71 -18.12 6.53
N GLY A 309 16.60 -17.39 6.38
CA GLY A 309 16.51 -16.23 5.51
C GLY A 309 16.34 -16.57 4.02
N ARG A 310 15.74 -17.71 3.67
CA ARG A 310 15.26 -17.92 2.29
C ARG A 310 13.81 -17.49 2.24
N LEU A 311 13.37 -16.82 1.18
CA LEU A 311 11.93 -16.65 0.97
C LEU A 311 11.29 -18.02 0.76
N ARG A 312 10.23 -18.28 1.52
CA ARG A 312 9.37 -19.46 1.40
C ARG A 312 7.93 -19.02 1.20
N LEU A 313 7.10 -19.92 0.73
CA LEU A 313 5.66 -19.70 0.71
C LEU A 313 5.16 -19.41 2.14
N GLN A 314 4.23 -18.45 2.28
CA GLN A 314 3.51 -18.25 3.52
C GLN A 314 2.67 -19.50 3.84
N THR A 315 2.54 -19.82 5.13
CA THR A 315 1.51 -20.75 5.59
C THR A 315 0.12 -20.14 5.36
N ASP A 316 -0.92 -20.96 5.39
CA ASP A 316 -2.30 -20.49 5.23
C ASP A 316 -2.69 -19.41 6.26
N GLU A 317 -2.22 -19.54 7.51
CA GLU A 317 -2.45 -18.54 8.56
C GLU A 317 -1.66 -17.26 8.35
N GLU A 318 -0.39 -17.37 7.94
CA GLU A 318 0.38 -16.19 7.53
C GLU A 318 -0.29 -15.47 6.35
N HIS A 319 -0.79 -16.22 5.37
CA HIS A 319 -1.36 -15.66 4.16
C HIS A 319 -2.62 -14.80 4.41
N ARG A 320 -3.38 -15.11 5.46
CA ARG A 320 -4.55 -14.32 5.89
C ARG A 320 -4.22 -12.89 6.31
N PHE A 321 -2.97 -12.58 6.68
CA PHE A 321 -2.55 -11.23 7.05
C PHE A 321 -2.85 -10.21 5.95
N CYS A 322 -2.57 -10.56 4.69
CA CYS A 322 -2.85 -9.68 3.54
C CYS A 322 -4.36 -9.52 3.31
N MET A 323 -5.15 -10.55 3.57
CA MET A 323 -6.59 -10.53 3.30
C MET A 323 -7.32 -9.48 4.15
N GLY A 324 -6.84 -9.18 5.36
CA GLY A 324 -7.44 -8.13 6.19
C GLY A 324 -7.52 -6.77 5.49
N CYS A 325 -6.43 -6.34 4.83
CA CYS A 325 -6.38 -5.05 4.12
C CYS A 325 -6.93 -5.11 2.69
N HIS A 326 -6.94 -6.29 2.07
CA HIS A 326 -7.35 -6.48 0.69
C HIS A 326 -8.73 -7.13 0.51
N GLN A 327 -9.46 -7.40 1.59
CA GLN A 327 -10.85 -7.83 1.54
C GLN A 327 -11.74 -6.59 1.42
N ASN A 328 -12.06 -5.94 2.54
CA ASN A 328 -13.11 -4.94 2.62
C ASN A 328 -12.73 -3.77 3.55
N LEU A 329 -12.05 -2.77 3.00
CA LEU A 329 -11.72 -1.52 3.68
C LEU A 329 -12.24 -0.32 2.90
N GLY A 330 -12.88 0.62 3.60
CA GLY A 330 -13.48 1.80 3.00
C GLY A 330 -12.47 2.63 2.19
N VAL A 331 -11.22 2.75 2.65
CA VAL A 331 -10.25 3.62 1.96
C VAL A 331 -9.73 3.08 0.62
N THR A 332 -9.84 1.77 0.37
CA THR A 332 -9.19 1.13 -0.78
C THR A 332 -9.87 1.46 -2.11
N VAL A 333 -9.08 1.42 -3.20
CA VAL A 333 -9.58 1.52 -4.57
C VAL A 333 -9.37 0.17 -5.24
N ASP A 334 -10.49 -0.50 -5.57
CA ASP A 334 -10.50 -1.86 -6.11
C ASP A 334 -9.69 -2.86 -5.26
N SER A 335 -9.86 -2.80 -3.94
CA SER A 335 -9.09 -3.60 -2.97
C SER A 335 -7.57 -3.35 -2.97
N THR A 336 -7.11 -2.21 -3.48
CA THR A 336 -5.67 -1.84 -3.54
C THR A 336 -5.41 -0.43 -3.00
N PHE A 337 -4.13 -0.10 -2.74
CA PHE A 337 -3.70 1.19 -2.21
C PHE A 337 -2.76 1.96 -3.15
N ALA A 338 -1.79 1.28 -3.77
CA ALA A 338 -0.62 1.92 -4.35
C ALA A 338 -0.92 2.78 -5.59
N LEU A 339 -1.68 2.27 -6.58
CA LEU A 339 -1.90 2.99 -7.83
C LEU A 339 -2.68 4.30 -7.64
N ALA A 340 -3.65 4.35 -6.72
CA ALA A 340 -4.37 5.58 -6.38
C ALA A 340 -3.45 6.69 -5.81
N ARG A 341 -2.25 6.30 -5.38
CA ARG A 341 -1.22 7.14 -4.75
C ARG A 341 -0.01 7.33 -5.66
N LYS A 342 -0.08 6.88 -6.93
CA LYS A 342 1.00 7.02 -7.90
C LYS A 342 1.31 8.50 -8.15
N VAL A 343 2.59 8.84 -8.22
CA VAL A 343 3.05 10.17 -8.65
C VAL A 343 2.59 10.42 -10.11
N PRO A 344 2.02 11.59 -10.44
CA PRO A 344 1.59 11.89 -11.81
C PRO A 344 2.73 11.86 -12.82
N GLY A 345 2.36 11.72 -14.08
CA GLY A 345 3.30 11.82 -15.18
C GLY A 345 4.31 10.66 -15.27
N ARG A 346 5.35 10.91 -16.05
CA ARG A 346 6.51 10.00 -16.23
C ARG A 346 7.22 9.72 -14.91
N ASP A 347 7.18 10.68 -14.00
CA ASP A 347 7.82 10.63 -12.69
C ASP A 347 7.21 9.58 -11.73
N GLY A 348 6.02 9.06 -12.03
CA GLY A 348 5.45 7.90 -11.34
C GLY A 348 5.82 6.54 -11.92
N TRP A 349 6.43 6.51 -13.11
CA TRP A 349 6.85 5.27 -13.77
C TRP A 349 8.34 5.03 -13.56
N ARG A 350 8.73 4.76 -12.32
CA ARG A 350 10.09 4.44 -11.90
C ARG A 350 10.06 3.61 -10.61
N PRO A 351 11.16 2.92 -10.25
CA PRO A 351 11.29 2.27 -8.95
C PRO A 351 10.96 3.24 -7.81
N GLN A 352 10.38 2.71 -6.73
CA GLN A 352 9.98 3.52 -5.58
C GLN A 352 11.23 4.16 -4.94
N ASP A 353 11.09 5.45 -4.63
CA ASP A 353 12.08 6.25 -3.96
C ASP A 353 11.39 7.44 -3.29
N LEU A 354 11.59 7.61 -1.99
CA LEU A 354 10.99 8.69 -1.23
C LEU A 354 11.70 10.04 -1.44
N ARG A 355 12.95 10.02 -1.93
CA ARG A 355 13.73 11.24 -2.13
C ARG A 355 13.08 12.14 -3.17
N GLY A 356 12.86 13.39 -2.81
CA GLY A 356 12.14 14.37 -3.63
C GLY A 356 10.61 14.23 -3.63
N LEU A 357 10.01 13.24 -2.95
CA LEU A 357 8.57 13.25 -2.70
C LEU A 357 8.26 14.27 -1.60
N ARG A 358 7.20 15.06 -1.79
CA ARG A 358 6.68 15.98 -0.77
C ARG A 358 5.45 15.35 -0.12
N ASP A 359 5.17 15.70 1.13
CA ASP A 359 3.94 15.33 1.83
C ASP A 359 2.72 15.96 1.16
N ARG A 360 2.05 15.21 0.28
CA ARG A 360 0.85 15.67 -0.41
C ARG A 360 -0.39 15.49 0.47
N PRO A 361 -1.34 16.45 0.42
CA PRO A 361 -2.64 16.28 1.04
C PRO A 361 -3.43 15.14 0.37
N GLN A 362 -4.30 14.47 1.13
CA GLN A 362 -5.36 13.66 0.54
C GLN A 362 -6.35 14.56 -0.21
N VAL A 363 -7.04 14.02 -1.21
CA VAL A 363 -8.14 14.73 -1.88
C VAL A 363 -9.18 15.16 -0.84
N GLY A 364 -9.55 16.44 -0.85
CA GLY A 364 -10.42 17.07 0.16
C GLY A 364 -9.70 17.66 1.36
N HIS A 365 -8.39 17.44 1.53
CA HIS A 365 -7.59 18.04 2.59
C HIS A 365 -6.76 19.24 2.08
N VAL A 366 -6.53 20.20 2.97
CA VAL A 366 -5.62 21.33 2.71
C VAL A 366 -4.19 20.96 3.08
N ASP A 367 -4.02 20.37 4.25
CA ASP A 367 -2.72 20.04 4.84
C ASP A 367 -2.20 18.69 4.38
N GLY A 368 -0.87 18.56 4.34
CA GLY A 368 -0.18 17.32 4.00
C GLY A 368 -0.73 16.13 4.79
N GLU A 369 -0.74 14.96 4.16
CA GLU A 369 -1.30 13.75 4.74
C GLU A 369 -0.53 13.30 5.98
N VAL A 370 0.81 13.36 5.98
CA VAL A 370 1.63 13.00 7.14
C VAL A 370 1.36 13.96 8.29
N LEU A 371 1.28 15.27 8.02
CA LEU A 371 0.87 16.25 9.04
C LEU A 371 -0.53 15.94 9.61
N THR A 372 -1.50 15.65 8.73
CA THR A 372 -2.87 15.32 9.14
C THR A 372 -2.91 14.04 9.98
N TYR A 373 -2.15 13.03 9.58
CA TYR A 373 -1.97 11.77 10.32
C TYR A 373 -1.38 12.04 11.71
N PHE A 374 -0.29 12.79 11.82
CA PHE A 374 0.32 13.12 13.10
C PHE A 374 -0.65 13.86 14.03
N ARG A 375 -1.50 14.76 13.51
CA ARG A 375 -2.51 15.48 14.30
C ARG A 375 -3.60 14.57 14.86
N ARG A 376 -4.03 13.58 14.08
CA ARG A 376 -5.11 12.65 14.45
C ARG A 376 -4.61 11.49 15.32
N VAL A 377 -3.38 11.04 15.08
CA VAL A 377 -2.75 9.93 15.80
C VAL A 377 -1.99 10.41 17.03
N GLY A 378 -1.25 11.51 16.94
CA GLY A 378 -0.35 11.98 17.99
C GLY A 378 0.98 11.23 18.06
N GLY A 379 1.45 10.72 16.92
CA GLY A 379 2.75 10.07 16.77
C GLY A 379 3.01 9.71 15.31
N GLY A 380 4.19 9.16 15.04
CA GLY A 380 4.64 8.77 13.70
C GLY A 380 4.26 7.35 13.26
N ASP A 381 3.44 6.66 14.05
CA ASP A 381 2.93 5.32 13.79
C ASP A 381 1.65 5.10 14.61
N GLU A 382 0.85 4.10 14.24
CA GLU A 382 -0.46 3.77 14.81
C GLU A 382 -0.38 3.34 16.29
N THR A 383 0.74 2.76 16.71
CA THR A 383 1.00 2.38 18.11
C THR A 383 1.67 3.50 18.91
N ARG A 384 2.14 4.56 18.23
CA ARG A 384 2.98 5.62 18.77
C ARG A 384 4.19 5.04 19.51
N SER A 385 4.90 4.11 18.89
CA SER A 385 6.13 3.48 19.39
C SER A 385 7.40 4.04 18.76
N ASN A 386 7.28 4.95 17.78
CA ASN A 386 8.41 5.60 17.15
C ASN A 386 8.90 6.81 17.95
N ASP A 387 9.76 6.55 18.93
CA ASP A 387 10.34 7.56 19.81
C ASP A 387 11.11 8.65 19.06
N GLU A 388 11.74 8.34 17.92
CA GLU A 388 12.47 9.35 17.14
C GLU A 388 11.51 10.35 16.48
N LEU A 389 10.43 9.89 15.86
CA LEU A 389 9.44 10.78 15.25
C LEU A 389 8.67 11.56 16.32
N ILE A 390 8.40 10.95 17.47
CA ILE A 390 7.81 11.63 18.62
C ILE A 390 8.74 12.75 19.11
N ALA A 391 10.02 12.45 19.35
CA ALA A 391 10.98 13.45 19.81
C ALA A 391 11.20 14.59 18.81
N ARG A 392 11.12 14.30 17.51
CA ARG A 392 11.27 15.32 16.45
C ARG A 392 10.08 16.26 16.33
N TYR A 393 8.86 15.75 16.44
CA TYR A 393 7.66 16.47 15.99
C TYR A 393 6.57 16.65 17.05
N VAL A 394 6.63 15.98 18.20
CA VAL A 394 5.63 16.09 19.27
C VAL A 394 6.22 16.92 20.41
N ARG A 395 5.76 18.17 20.53
CA ARG A 395 6.17 19.09 21.62
C ARG A 395 5.56 18.68 22.96
N ARG A 396 4.32 18.20 22.92
CA ARG A 396 3.62 17.65 24.08
C ARG A 396 2.79 16.45 23.66
N ALA A 397 2.98 15.32 24.33
CA ALA A 397 2.20 14.12 24.08
C ALA A 397 0.70 14.34 24.38
N ALA A 398 -0.14 13.59 23.68
CA ALA A 398 -1.55 13.48 24.02
C ALA A 398 -1.73 12.90 25.44
N THR A 399 -2.70 13.42 26.18
CA THR A 399 -3.18 12.86 27.45
C THR A 399 -4.69 12.65 27.36
N ALA A 400 -5.30 11.97 28.33
CA ALA A 400 -6.74 11.76 28.34
C ALA A 400 -7.50 13.10 28.17
N GLY A 401 -8.33 13.19 27.12
CA GLY A 401 -9.08 14.40 26.78
C GLY A 401 -8.27 15.56 26.19
N THR A 402 -6.93 15.47 26.08
CA THR A 402 -6.09 16.55 25.57
C THR A 402 -5.29 16.12 24.35
N PRO A 403 -5.47 16.74 23.17
CA PRO A 403 -4.71 16.41 21.97
C PRO A 403 -3.20 16.60 22.13
N PRO A 404 -2.40 15.97 21.27
CA PRO A 404 -0.97 16.26 21.17
C PRO A 404 -0.75 17.71 20.71
N GLU A 405 0.36 18.31 21.13
CA GLU A 405 0.88 19.53 20.53
C GLU A 405 2.04 19.15 19.62
N LEU A 406 1.95 19.52 18.34
CA LEU A 406 2.91 19.18 17.32
C LEU A 406 3.74 20.39 16.89
N ASP A 407 4.94 20.12 16.38
CA ASP A 407 5.70 21.09 15.61
C ASP A 407 5.21 21.12 14.15
N ASP A 408 4.06 21.75 13.95
CA ASP A 408 3.45 21.90 12.62
C ASP A 408 4.38 22.62 11.64
N VAL A 409 5.21 23.55 12.11
CA VAL A 409 6.20 24.25 11.28
C VAL A 409 7.21 23.24 10.75
N ALA A 410 7.77 22.40 11.62
CA ALA A 410 8.73 21.38 11.22
C ALA A 410 8.13 20.34 10.26
N LEU A 411 6.89 19.89 10.49
CA LEU A 411 6.20 18.94 9.61
C LEU A 411 5.90 19.54 8.23
N ARG A 412 5.50 20.82 8.16
CA ARG A 412 5.20 21.51 6.89
C ARG A 412 6.42 21.70 5.99
N ARG A 413 7.65 21.64 6.53
CA ARG A 413 8.89 21.68 5.74
C ARG A 413 8.95 20.56 4.71
N ALA A 414 8.22 19.46 4.92
CA ALA A 414 8.13 18.36 3.97
C ALA A 414 6.98 18.50 2.94
N GLY A 415 6.09 19.47 3.12
CA GLY A 415 4.92 19.69 2.27
C GLY A 415 5.24 20.41 0.95
N PRO A 416 4.22 20.72 0.14
CA PRO A 416 4.40 21.47 -1.12
C PRO A 416 5.06 22.84 -0.86
N GLY A 417 6.14 23.12 -1.59
CA GLY A 417 6.93 24.36 -1.41
C GLY A 417 7.92 24.36 -0.24
N GLY A 418 7.92 23.30 0.58
CA GLY A 418 8.92 23.10 1.63
C GLY A 418 10.27 22.60 1.12
N GLU A 419 11.28 22.65 1.97
CA GLU A 419 12.65 22.27 1.63
C GLU A 419 12.95 20.78 1.85
N LEU A 420 12.23 20.08 2.73
CA LEU A 420 12.43 18.66 3.04
C LEU A 420 11.56 17.75 2.16
N ASP A 421 12.02 16.54 1.87
CA ASP A 421 11.22 15.50 1.25
C ASP A 421 10.73 14.48 2.28
N LEU A 422 10.04 13.43 1.83
CA LEU A 422 9.56 12.36 2.70
C LEU A 422 10.69 11.58 3.37
N VAL A 423 11.91 11.55 2.81
CA VAL A 423 13.08 10.97 3.51
C VAL A 423 13.44 11.85 4.70
N GLY A 424 13.57 13.16 4.50
CA GLY A 424 13.83 14.11 5.59
C GLY A 424 12.76 14.07 6.70
N LEU A 425 11.53 13.70 6.35
CA LEU A 425 10.41 13.57 7.28
C LEU A 425 10.36 12.22 8.02
N LEU A 426 10.55 11.11 7.31
CA LEU A 426 10.21 9.76 7.79
C LEU A 426 11.41 8.84 8.02
N ALA A 427 12.61 9.22 7.56
CA ALA A 427 13.79 8.37 7.72
C ALA A 427 14.16 8.19 9.20
N PRO A 428 14.45 6.95 9.65
CA PRO A 428 15.03 6.71 10.96
C PRO A 428 16.50 7.15 10.99
N SER A 429 17.06 7.33 12.17
CA SER A 429 18.52 7.34 12.32
C SER A 429 19.09 5.98 11.90
N ARG A 430 20.39 5.97 11.57
CA ARG A 430 21.12 4.73 11.31
C ARG A 430 20.99 3.72 12.46
N ALA A 431 21.10 4.19 13.70
CA ALA A 431 20.99 3.32 14.88
C ALA A 431 19.60 2.67 14.99
N ARG A 432 18.53 3.44 14.75
CA ARG A 432 17.17 2.93 14.75
C ARG A 432 16.91 1.96 13.60
N ALA A 433 17.41 2.26 12.39
CA ALA A 433 17.27 1.36 11.24
C ALA A 433 17.80 -0.04 11.57
N LEU A 434 19.06 -0.12 12.05
CA LEU A 434 19.69 -1.38 12.42
C LEU A 434 18.96 -2.08 13.58
N ALA A 435 18.46 -1.33 14.57
CA ALA A 435 17.69 -1.90 15.66
C ALA A 435 16.38 -2.54 15.16
N LEU A 436 15.69 -1.90 14.21
CA LEU A 436 14.45 -2.42 13.61
C LEU A 436 14.73 -3.67 12.77
N ASP A 437 15.80 -3.67 11.99
CA ASP A 437 16.22 -4.85 11.22
C ASP A 437 16.55 -6.04 12.13
N LYS A 438 17.28 -5.81 13.23
CA LYS A 438 17.56 -6.85 14.25
C LYS A 438 16.29 -7.33 14.95
N ALA A 439 15.36 -6.44 15.28
CA ALA A 439 14.09 -6.81 15.89
C ALA A 439 13.26 -7.71 14.96
N TYR A 440 13.23 -7.39 13.67
CA TYR A 440 12.58 -8.23 12.67
C TYR A 440 13.30 -9.57 12.48
N LEU A 441 14.64 -9.57 12.45
CA LEU A 441 15.43 -10.81 12.40
C LEU A 441 15.11 -11.75 13.57
N ALA A 442 14.84 -11.25 14.77
CA ALA A 442 14.38 -12.09 15.88
C ALA A 442 13.06 -12.81 15.55
N VAL A 443 12.10 -12.12 14.94
CA VAL A 443 10.82 -12.71 14.49
C VAL A 443 11.08 -13.79 13.42
N VAL A 444 12.00 -13.53 12.49
CA VAL A 444 12.43 -14.50 11.47
C VAL A 444 13.03 -15.74 12.12
N ARG A 445 13.96 -15.61 13.07
CA ARG A 445 14.58 -16.77 13.74
C ARG A 445 13.58 -17.57 14.57
N GLU A 446 12.61 -16.91 15.18
CA GLU A 446 11.52 -17.57 15.90
C GLU A 446 10.47 -18.21 14.97
N GLN A 447 10.45 -17.83 13.68
CA GLN A 447 9.36 -18.15 12.74
C GLN A 447 7.98 -17.83 13.31
N SER A 448 7.86 -16.68 13.98
CA SER A 448 6.70 -16.33 14.78
C SER A 448 5.72 -15.38 14.11
N PHE A 449 5.73 -15.31 12.77
CA PHE A 449 4.97 -14.33 11.98
C PHE A 449 3.45 -14.37 12.21
N VAL A 450 2.88 -15.52 12.56
CA VAL A 450 1.45 -15.66 12.91
C VAL A 450 1.08 -14.87 14.17
N ARG A 451 2.07 -14.52 15.00
CA ARG A 451 1.91 -13.68 16.20
C ARG A 451 2.15 -12.19 15.93
N GLY A 452 2.14 -11.76 14.66
CA GLY A 452 2.44 -10.39 14.23
C GLY A 452 3.85 -10.25 13.66
N ARG A 453 4.03 -9.34 12.68
CA ARG A 453 5.27 -9.20 11.89
C ARG A 453 6.02 -7.91 12.15
N ASP A 454 5.46 -7.02 12.96
CA ASP A 454 6.00 -5.68 13.19
C ASP A 454 7.33 -5.74 13.95
N ALA A 455 8.28 -4.92 13.51
CA ALA A 455 9.57 -4.75 14.14
C ALA A 455 9.43 -3.84 15.37
N VAL A 456 9.16 -4.42 16.53
CA VAL A 456 9.06 -3.66 17.79
C VAL A 456 10.39 -3.62 18.54
N LEU A 457 10.86 -2.41 18.87
CA LEU A 457 12.11 -2.23 19.63
C LEU A 457 11.92 -2.42 21.14
N ALA A 458 10.69 -2.24 21.62
CA ALA A 458 10.27 -2.45 23.00
C ALA A 458 8.80 -2.91 23.03
N PRO A 459 8.36 -3.59 24.10
CA PRO A 459 6.96 -3.98 24.24
C PRO A 459 5.99 -2.80 24.09
N ALA A 460 5.01 -2.95 23.22
CA ALA A 460 4.01 -1.92 22.96
C ALA A 460 3.15 -1.65 24.20
N THR A 461 3.16 -0.41 24.68
CA THR A 461 2.41 0.03 25.87
C THR A 461 1.05 0.65 25.51
N ARG A 462 0.88 1.06 24.25
CA ARG A 462 -0.30 1.76 23.74
C ARG A 462 -1.19 0.85 22.89
N VAL A 463 -1.01 -0.46 22.97
CA VAL A 463 -1.84 -1.48 22.30
C VAL A 463 -2.62 -2.26 23.36
N GLN A 464 -3.87 -2.60 23.06
CA GLN A 464 -4.69 -3.40 23.97
C GLN A 464 -4.37 -4.89 23.77
N ARG A 465 -4.21 -5.62 24.88
CA ARG A 465 -4.10 -7.09 24.86
C ARG A 465 -5.46 -7.76 24.75
N ARG A 466 -6.47 -7.11 25.34
CA ARG A 466 -7.87 -7.49 25.29
C ARG A 466 -8.70 -6.22 25.28
N VAL A 467 -9.84 -6.27 24.61
CA VAL A 467 -10.85 -5.22 24.63
C VAL A 467 -12.07 -5.74 25.37
N ASP A 468 -12.46 -5.03 26.43
CA ASP A 468 -13.66 -5.33 27.22
C ASP A 468 -14.73 -4.21 27.11
N ASP A 469 -14.35 -3.02 26.64
CA ASP A 469 -15.27 -1.91 26.38
C ASP A 469 -15.76 -1.97 24.92
N ALA A 470 -17.03 -1.67 24.68
CA ALA A 470 -17.57 -1.55 23.34
C ALA A 470 -17.18 -0.22 22.67
N SER A 471 -16.81 0.81 23.42
CA SER A 471 -16.52 2.16 22.93
C SER A 471 -15.01 2.42 22.79
N THR A 472 -14.62 3.15 21.76
CA THR A 472 -13.26 3.70 21.63
C THR A 472 -13.11 5.07 22.31
N GLY A 473 -14.22 5.67 22.76
CA GLY A 473 -14.28 7.05 23.27
C GLY A 473 -14.13 8.14 22.20
N LEU A 474 -13.83 7.79 20.94
CA LEU A 474 -13.57 8.77 19.88
C LEU A 474 -14.83 9.50 19.42
N ALA A 475 -15.98 8.81 19.37
CA ALA A 475 -17.25 9.44 19.01
C ALA A 475 -17.67 10.52 20.02
N ALA A 476 -17.60 10.22 21.31
CA ALA A 476 -17.90 11.17 22.39
C ALA A 476 -16.98 12.40 22.36
N ALA A 477 -15.73 12.23 21.89
CA ALA A 477 -14.76 13.30 21.75
C ALA A 477 -14.82 14.04 20.40
N GLY A 478 -15.74 13.69 19.50
CA GLY A 478 -15.84 14.29 18.16
C GLY A 478 -14.63 14.01 17.27
N ARG A 479 -13.99 12.85 17.43
CA ARG A 479 -12.75 12.44 16.73
C ARG A 479 -12.94 11.24 15.81
N VAL A 480 -14.15 11.08 15.27
CA VAL A 480 -14.44 10.15 14.18
C VAL A 480 -14.41 10.94 12.87
N TYR A 481 -13.69 10.44 11.88
CA TYR A 481 -13.43 11.17 10.63
C TYR A 481 -13.92 10.37 9.43
N ARG A 482 -14.60 11.03 8.48
CA ARG A 482 -15.16 10.41 7.26
C ARG A 482 -14.42 10.80 5.98
N ASP A 483 -13.40 11.63 6.14
CA ASP A 483 -12.67 12.34 5.07
C ASP A 483 -11.36 11.62 4.67
N GLY A 484 -11.04 10.46 5.25
CA GLY A 484 -9.91 9.65 4.81
C GLY A 484 -10.07 9.19 3.36
N ARG A 485 -9.03 9.35 2.54
CA ARG A 485 -9.00 8.96 1.12
C ARG A 485 -7.66 8.34 0.73
N SER A 486 -7.68 7.37 -0.18
CA SER A 486 -6.46 6.85 -0.80
C SER A 486 -5.84 7.88 -1.76
N HIS A 487 -6.67 8.58 -2.54
CA HIS A 487 -6.23 9.57 -3.51
C HIS A 487 -5.56 10.77 -2.85
N LEU A 488 -4.47 11.22 -3.46
CA LEU A 488 -3.73 12.41 -3.04
C LEU A 488 -3.95 13.54 -4.05
N ARG A 489 -4.01 14.77 -3.54
CA ARG A 489 -4.05 15.96 -4.37
C ARG A 489 -2.63 16.34 -4.77
N TRP A 490 -2.29 16.02 -6.02
CA TRP A 490 -0.98 16.27 -6.60
C TRP A 490 -0.82 17.69 -7.15
N ASP A 491 -1.89 18.24 -7.74
CA ASP A 491 -1.91 19.60 -8.27
C ASP A 491 -2.22 20.61 -7.17
N PRO A 492 -1.32 21.57 -6.88
CA PRO A 492 -1.55 22.60 -5.85
C PRO A 492 -2.55 23.66 -6.29
N ALA A 493 -2.91 23.72 -7.58
CA ALA A 493 -3.72 24.79 -8.17
C ALA A 493 -5.24 24.62 -8.00
N VAL A 494 -5.71 23.45 -7.55
CA VAL A 494 -7.14 23.21 -7.30
C VAL A 494 -7.44 23.50 -5.83
N SER A 495 -7.46 24.78 -5.47
CA SER A 495 -8.27 25.25 -4.35
C SER A 495 -9.60 25.71 -4.95
N ARG A 496 -10.65 24.88 -4.83
CA ARG A 496 -12.02 25.36 -4.99
C ARG A 496 -12.65 25.49 -3.62
#